data_AF-A0A936U5N7-F1
#
_entry.id   AF-A0A936U5N7-F1
#
_cell.length_a   1.000
_cell.length_b   1.000
_cell.length_c   1.000
_cell.angle_alpha   90.00
_cell.angle_beta   90.00
_cell.angle_gamma   90.00
#
_symmetry.space_group_name_H-M   'P 1'
#
loop_
_entity.id
_entity.type
_entity.pdbx_description
1 polymer ?
#
loop_
_entity_poly.entity_id
_entity_poly.type
_entity_poly.pdbx_seq_one_letter_code
_entity_poly.pdbx_strand_id
1 'polypeptide(L)'
;MRWTLLVGLVGLLGCGDKDTAVDDSGGDDSADDSGGDDTGNTSLPEWSWCAAGAGVGGGWDGALTISEDALFCGESREDRSLDEEQAAKVQVMLMPSALDFPIEGGSGLITLPACAAFAPDEEGLQSSGEGVLNMTVVPYGSDTYFNLFIEQPMVGPDGVEWTLRVAMSGTGKPEQLELHGDYGGPFLDPQIGVTLCRGDCGDYTDQRALGSCTFDGVSSQHHDLTFEGGELGLELRIGDSFASTEPAILLKAEGSLNGEAFTQTDYWSLVYNPEHHHFSRDARVWLDQPIGEVCALEALGFDPWGEDPATTVRALGCDGALLSELPLTGEAYTRDE
;
A
#
# COMPACT_ATOMS: atom_id res chain seq x y z
N MET A 1 -6.38 42.11 3.32
CA MET A 1 -7.19 41.00 3.85
C MET A 1 -6.23 40.01 4.50
N ARG A 2 -6.28 39.88 5.82
CA ARG A 2 -5.45 38.95 6.60
C ARG A 2 -6.32 37.73 6.91
N TRP A 3 -5.87 36.56 6.51
CA TRP A 3 -6.43 35.30 6.97
C TRP A 3 -5.57 34.80 8.12
N THR A 4 -6.19 34.69 9.29
CA THR A 4 -5.61 34.09 10.49
C THR A 4 -6.07 32.64 10.51
N LEU A 5 -5.17 31.68 10.32
CA LEU A 5 -5.45 30.27 10.53
C LEU A 5 -5.22 29.96 12.01
N LEU A 6 -6.26 29.52 12.70
CA LEU A 6 -6.22 29.06 14.08
C LEU A 6 -6.15 27.53 14.03
N VAL A 7 -5.02 26.93 14.40
CA VAL A 7 -4.93 25.49 14.68
C VAL A 7 -4.96 25.33 16.19
N GLY A 8 -6.05 24.75 16.68
CA GLY A 8 -6.25 24.44 18.09
C GLY A 8 -5.57 23.11 18.46
N LEU A 9 -4.52 23.20 19.25
CA LEU A 9 -3.92 22.08 19.96
C LEU A 9 -4.81 21.73 21.18
N VAL A 10 -5.29 20.49 21.30
CA VAL A 10 -5.87 19.98 22.55
C VAL A 10 -4.95 18.89 23.08
N GLY A 11 -4.47 19.11 24.31
CA GLY A 11 -3.47 18.30 24.98
C GLY A 11 -4.02 17.02 25.62
N LEU A 12 -3.11 16.06 25.75
CA LEU A 12 -3.17 14.94 26.68
C LEU A 12 -3.13 15.42 28.14
N LEU A 13 -3.86 14.70 29.01
CA LEU A 13 -3.39 14.22 30.33
C LEU A 13 -4.51 13.47 31.07
N GLY A 14 -4.22 12.27 31.57
CA GLY A 14 -4.91 11.75 32.77
C GLY A 14 -5.09 10.25 32.96
N CYS A 15 -4.00 9.56 33.32
CA CYS A 15 -3.83 8.48 34.32
C CYS A 15 -4.92 7.42 34.61
N GLY A 16 -4.50 6.14 34.63
CA GLY A 16 -5.16 5.05 35.36
C GLY A 16 -4.20 3.89 35.68
N ASP A 17 -3.99 3.63 36.96
CA ASP A 17 -3.15 2.59 37.59
C ASP A 17 -3.51 1.14 37.19
N LYS A 18 -2.53 0.20 37.26
CA LYS A 18 -2.45 -0.84 38.31
C LYS A 18 -1.28 -1.82 38.15
N ASP A 19 -0.65 -2.10 39.30
CA ASP A 19 0.19 -3.26 39.61
C ASP A 19 -0.55 -4.60 39.36
N THR A 20 0.19 -5.64 38.94
CA THR A 20 0.49 -6.84 39.78
C THR A 20 1.41 -7.83 39.05
N ALA A 21 2.36 -8.36 39.83
CA ALA A 21 3.35 -9.41 39.51
C ALA A 21 2.76 -10.75 39.07
N VAL A 22 3.56 -11.60 38.39
CA VAL A 22 3.82 -13.02 38.72
C VAL A 22 5.14 -13.47 38.09
N ASP A 23 5.87 -14.25 38.88
CA ASP A 23 7.15 -14.94 38.68
C ASP A 23 7.04 -16.26 37.86
N ASP A 24 8.16 -16.58 37.20
CA ASP A 24 8.81 -17.90 37.13
C ASP A 24 8.41 -18.99 36.09
N SER A 25 9.50 -19.59 35.58
CA SER A 25 9.71 -20.97 35.13
C SER A 25 9.26 -21.43 33.73
N GLY A 26 10.24 -21.47 32.82
CA GLY A 26 10.88 -22.74 32.41
C GLY A 26 10.11 -23.69 31.50
N GLY A 27 10.67 -23.97 30.32
CA GLY A 27 10.30 -25.10 29.48
C GLY A 27 10.94 -25.04 28.10
N ASP A 28 12.13 -25.63 27.96
CA ASP A 28 12.61 -26.16 26.69
C ASP A 28 11.54 -27.10 26.10
N ASP A 29 11.29 -27.04 24.80
CA ASP A 29 11.34 -28.24 23.96
C ASP A 29 11.44 -27.87 22.47
N SER A 30 12.51 -28.43 21.90
CA SER A 30 12.89 -28.45 20.50
C SER A 30 11.74 -28.86 19.58
N ALA A 31 11.47 -28.05 18.56
CA ALA A 31 10.86 -28.49 17.32
C ALA A 31 11.72 -27.96 16.17
N ASP A 32 12.43 -28.89 15.53
CA ASP A 32 13.02 -28.70 14.20
C ASP A 32 11.87 -28.40 13.22
N ASP A 33 11.61 -27.12 13.00
CA ASP A 33 10.78 -26.66 11.89
C ASP A 33 11.71 -26.22 10.76
N SER A 34 11.90 -27.12 9.80
CA SER A 34 12.45 -26.76 8.49
C SER A 34 11.32 -26.19 7.63
N GLY A 35 10.68 -25.13 8.14
CA GLY A 35 9.86 -24.24 7.35
C GLY A 35 10.79 -23.52 6.38
N GLY A 36 10.53 -23.64 5.08
CA GLY A 36 11.19 -22.82 4.09
C GLY A 36 10.88 -21.37 4.42
N ASP A 37 11.90 -20.63 4.87
CA ASP A 37 11.92 -19.18 4.85
C ASP A 37 11.78 -18.73 3.39
N ASP A 38 10.55 -18.67 2.87
CA ASP A 38 10.17 -17.65 1.90
C ASP A 38 10.02 -16.34 2.68
N THR A 39 11.15 -15.88 3.20
CA THR A 39 11.30 -14.47 3.56
C THR A 39 11.07 -13.71 2.26
N GLY A 40 10.04 -12.87 2.28
CA GLY A 40 9.44 -12.22 1.11
C GLY A 40 10.47 -11.90 0.04
N ASN A 41 10.20 -12.37 -1.18
CA ASN A 41 11.05 -12.10 -2.33
C ASN A 41 11.20 -10.58 -2.49
N THR A 42 12.28 -10.02 -1.96
CA THR A 42 12.62 -8.59 -1.99
C THR A 42 13.13 -8.15 -3.36
N SER A 43 13.15 -9.06 -4.35
CA SER A 43 13.47 -8.67 -5.72
C SER A 43 12.26 -8.03 -6.37
N LEU A 44 12.48 -6.85 -6.96
CA LEU A 44 11.49 -6.18 -7.78
C LEU A 44 10.93 -7.12 -8.87
N PRO A 45 9.65 -6.98 -9.25
CA PRO A 45 9.07 -7.76 -10.35
C PRO A 45 9.88 -7.62 -11.65
N GLU A 46 10.17 -8.74 -12.31
CA GLU A 46 10.84 -8.75 -13.61
C GLU A 46 9.82 -8.50 -14.75
N TRP A 47 9.46 -7.23 -14.97
CA TRP A 47 8.58 -6.86 -16.07
C TRP A 47 9.34 -6.73 -17.40
N SER A 48 8.91 -7.48 -18.42
CA SER A 48 9.61 -7.52 -19.72
C SER A 48 9.66 -6.17 -20.48
N TRP A 49 8.73 -5.26 -20.19
CA TRP A 49 8.71 -3.89 -20.73
C TRP A 49 9.50 -2.90 -19.87
N CYS A 50 9.93 -3.31 -18.68
CA CYS A 50 10.64 -2.43 -17.76
C CYS A 50 12.14 -2.53 -17.94
N ALA A 51 12.68 -1.66 -18.80
CA ALA A 51 14.12 -1.57 -18.98
C ALA A 51 14.76 -0.74 -17.86
N ALA A 52 15.90 -1.21 -17.36
CA ALA A 52 16.75 -0.38 -16.51
C ALA A 52 17.13 0.91 -17.25
N GLY A 53 16.92 2.05 -16.58
CA GLY A 53 17.31 3.36 -17.06
C GLY A 53 18.22 4.04 -16.04
N ALA A 54 19.05 4.97 -16.51
CA ALA A 54 19.75 5.87 -15.61
C ALA A 54 18.84 7.07 -15.32
N GLY A 55 18.72 7.41 -14.04
CA GLY A 55 18.21 8.72 -13.67
C GLY A 55 19.09 9.81 -14.28
N VAL A 56 18.47 10.83 -14.87
CA VAL A 56 19.19 12.02 -15.36
C VAL A 56 18.66 13.25 -14.66
N GLY A 57 19.57 13.99 -14.04
CA GLY A 57 19.30 15.24 -13.35
C GLY A 57 20.01 16.45 -13.95
N GLY A 58 19.73 17.64 -13.42
CA GLY A 58 20.10 18.96 -13.94
C GLY A 58 21.47 19.52 -13.50
N GLY A 59 22.32 18.73 -12.82
CA GLY A 59 23.64 19.17 -12.34
C GLY A 59 23.58 19.96 -11.03
N TRP A 60 22.73 19.54 -10.10
CA TRP A 60 22.49 20.22 -8.83
C TRP A 60 23.25 19.59 -7.65
N ASP A 61 23.27 20.28 -6.51
CA ASP A 61 24.08 19.88 -5.34
C ASP A 61 23.42 18.82 -4.44
N GLY A 62 22.09 18.66 -4.52
CA GLY A 62 21.34 17.66 -3.74
C GLY A 62 21.27 16.33 -4.46
N ALA A 63 21.15 15.23 -3.71
CA ALA A 63 21.04 13.88 -4.27
C ALA A 63 19.77 13.15 -3.79
N LEU A 64 18.95 12.68 -4.72
CA LEU A 64 17.83 11.76 -4.51
C LEU A 64 18.24 10.36 -4.97
N THR A 65 18.31 9.42 -4.04
CA THR A 65 18.55 8.01 -4.33
C THR A 65 17.22 7.28 -4.42
N ILE A 66 17.00 6.54 -5.50
CA ILE A 66 15.90 5.58 -5.64
C ILE A 66 16.46 4.22 -5.26
N SER A 67 15.91 3.61 -4.21
CA SER A 67 16.36 2.33 -3.67
C SER A 67 16.01 1.14 -4.57
N GLU A 68 16.55 -0.04 -4.23
CA GLU A 68 16.23 -1.32 -4.89
C GLU A 68 14.84 -1.86 -4.56
N ASP A 69 14.18 -1.31 -3.54
CA ASP A 69 12.87 -1.75 -3.06
C ASP A 69 11.74 -0.75 -3.38
N ALA A 70 11.99 0.24 -4.25
CA ALA A 70 11.04 1.31 -4.59
C ALA A 70 9.85 0.82 -5.44
N LEU A 71 9.06 -0.07 -4.86
CA LEU A 71 7.82 -0.66 -5.38
C LEU A 71 6.64 -0.16 -4.55
N PHE A 72 5.64 0.35 -5.24
CA PHE A 72 4.44 0.93 -4.64
C PHE A 72 3.19 0.25 -5.18
N CYS A 73 2.22 0.03 -4.31
CA CYS A 73 0.96 -0.63 -4.62
C CYS A 73 -0.19 0.36 -4.54
N GLY A 74 -1.19 0.20 -5.39
CA GLY A 74 -2.39 1.03 -5.38
C GLY A 74 -3.09 0.95 -4.04
N GLU A 75 -3.38 2.11 -3.45
CA GLU A 75 -4.20 2.23 -2.25
C GLU A 75 -5.68 2.03 -2.59
N SER A 76 -6.40 1.41 -1.66
CA SER A 76 -7.85 1.25 -1.76
C SER A 76 -8.58 2.58 -1.57
N ARG A 77 -9.82 2.64 -2.04
CA ARG A 77 -10.71 3.77 -1.90
C ARG A 77 -12.08 3.32 -1.42
N GLU A 78 -12.53 3.89 -0.31
CA GLU A 78 -13.84 3.59 0.32
C GLU A 78 -15.06 3.81 -0.59
N ASP A 79 -14.92 4.48 -1.74
CA ASP A 79 -15.99 4.71 -2.70
C ASP A 79 -16.07 3.67 -3.84
N ARG A 80 -15.24 2.63 -3.81
CA ARG A 80 -15.21 1.54 -4.79
C ARG A 80 -15.74 0.24 -4.22
N SER A 81 -16.37 -0.56 -5.07
CA SER A 81 -16.63 -1.98 -4.82
C SER A 81 -15.38 -2.85 -4.99
N LEU A 82 -15.42 -4.11 -4.55
CA LEU A 82 -14.33 -5.08 -4.79
C LEU A 82 -14.01 -5.27 -6.28
N ASP A 83 -15.02 -5.26 -7.16
CA ASP A 83 -14.80 -5.35 -8.61
C ASP A 83 -14.06 -4.11 -9.15
N GLU A 84 -14.43 -2.93 -8.65
CA GLU A 84 -13.77 -1.66 -9.01
C GLU A 84 -12.36 -1.57 -8.44
N GLU A 85 -12.13 -2.06 -7.21
CA GLU A 85 -10.78 -2.17 -6.65
C GLU A 85 -9.92 -3.12 -7.45
N GLN A 86 -10.44 -4.30 -7.80
CA GLN A 86 -9.72 -5.26 -8.62
C GLN A 86 -9.31 -4.63 -9.96
N ALA A 87 -10.21 -3.92 -10.63
CA ALA A 87 -9.91 -3.21 -11.88
C ALA A 87 -8.96 -2.01 -11.70
N ALA A 88 -8.91 -1.44 -10.49
CA ALA A 88 -8.06 -0.30 -10.15
C ALA A 88 -6.69 -0.68 -9.57
N LYS A 89 -6.43 -1.98 -9.32
CA LYS A 89 -5.12 -2.44 -8.86
C LYS A 89 -4.02 -2.00 -9.82
N VAL A 90 -2.92 -1.56 -9.22
CA VAL A 90 -1.74 -1.06 -9.91
C VAL A 90 -0.52 -1.30 -9.05
N GLN A 91 0.60 -1.61 -9.68
CA GLN A 91 1.91 -1.55 -9.06
C GLN A 91 2.78 -0.58 -9.84
N VAL A 92 3.55 0.25 -9.14
CA VAL A 92 4.53 1.17 -9.73
C VAL A 92 5.89 0.83 -9.17
N MET A 93 6.83 0.56 -10.07
CA MET A 93 8.23 0.36 -9.76
C MET A 93 9.03 1.57 -10.23
N LEU A 94 9.81 2.16 -9.32
CA LEU A 94 10.83 3.15 -9.67
C LEU A 94 12.17 2.43 -9.80
N MET A 95 12.85 2.63 -10.92
CA MET A 95 14.10 1.90 -11.14
C MET A 95 15.21 2.47 -10.26
N PRO A 96 16.06 1.60 -9.67
CA PRO A 96 17.18 2.04 -8.84
C PRO A 96 18.08 3.00 -9.62
N SER A 97 18.22 4.20 -9.09
CA SER A 97 18.88 5.30 -9.78
C SER A 97 19.24 6.41 -8.82
N ALA A 98 20.07 7.34 -9.27
CA ALA A 98 20.37 8.57 -8.55
C ALA A 98 20.03 9.77 -9.43
N LEU A 99 19.33 10.73 -8.85
CA LEU A 99 18.96 12.00 -9.45
C LEU A 99 19.54 13.11 -8.58
N ASP A 100 19.87 14.25 -9.18
CA ASP A 100 20.18 15.44 -8.39
C ASP A 100 18.94 16.35 -8.25
N PHE A 101 18.97 17.26 -7.28
CA PHE A 101 17.91 18.28 -7.09
C PHE A 101 18.47 19.61 -6.53
N PRO A 102 17.82 20.76 -6.79
CA PRO A 102 18.31 22.06 -6.34
C PRO A 102 17.95 22.31 -4.86
N ILE A 103 18.91 22.09 -3.94
CA ILE A 103 18.73 22.23 -2.47
C ILE A 103 18.15 23.59 -2.06
N GLU A 104 18.50 24.66 -2.76
CA GLU A 104 18.02 26.02 -2.46
C GLU A 104 16.65 26.35 -3.09
N GLY A 105 16.02 25.37 -3.75
CA GLY A 105 14.81 25.52 -4.53
C GLY A 105 15.08 25.82 -6.00
N GLY A 106 14.15 25.41 -6.86
CA GLY A 106 14.27 25.54 -8.31
C GLY A 106 13.42 24.51 -9.05
N SER A 107 13.49 24.56 -10.38
CA SER A 107 12.86 23.55 -11.23
C SER A 107 13.75 23.22 -12.40
N GLY A 108 13.58 22.02 -12.97
CA GLY A 108 14.28 21.60 -14.17
C GLY A 108 13.76 20.28 -14.71
N LEU A 109 14.31 19.90 -15.85
CA LEU A 109 13.99 18.64 -16.51
C LEU A 109 14.77 17.51 -15.85
N ILE A 110 14.12 16.36 -15.71
CA ILE A 110 14.73 15.13 -15.21
C ILE A 110 14.24 13.94 -16.02
N THR A 111 14.83 12.77 -15.80
CA THR A 111 14.25 11.49 -16.23
C THR A 111 14.22 10.57 -15.02
N LEU A 112 13.02 10.25 -14.54
CA LEU A 112 12.79 9.22 -13.53
C LEU A 112 12.40 7.93 -14.26
N PRO A 113 13.27 6.91 -14.33
CA PRO A 113 12.91 5.65 -14.95
C PRO A 113 11.92 4.93 -14.03
N ALA A 114 10.72 4.70 -14.55
CA ALA A 114 9.64 4.06 -13.82
C ALA A 114 8.81 3.18 -14.75
N CYS A 115 8.16 2.20 -14.16
CA CYS A 115 7.24 1.30 -14.84
C CYS A 115 6.01 1.10 -13.98
N ALA A 116 4.88 0.77 -14.61
CA ALA A 116 3.69 0.35 -13.90
C ALA A 116 3.06 -0.87 -14.55
N ALA A 117 2.35 -1.66 -13.76
CA ALA A 117 1.51 -2.77 -14.20
C ALA A 117 0.08 -2.56 -13.70
N PHE A 118 -0.90 -3.02 -14.48
CA PHE A 118 -2.33 -2.93 -14.15
C PHE A 118 -2.98 -4.30 -14.18
N ALA A 119 -3.90 -4.57 -13.26
CA ALA A 119 -4.77 -5.75 -13.38
C ALA A 119 -5.73 -5.60 -14.58
N PRO A 120 -6.25 -6.70 -15.15
CA PRO A 120 -5.88 -8.11 -14.92
C PRO A 120 -4.75 -8.60 -15.85
N ASP A 121 -4.43 -7.87 -16.91
CA ASP A 121 -3.55 -8.33 -17.99
C ASP A 121 -2.08 -7.95 -17.79
N GLU A 122 -1.76 -7.27 -16.67
CA GLU A 122 -0.44 -6.74 -16.37
C GLU A 122 0.13 -5.89 -17.52
N GLU A 123 -0.72 -5.11 -18.20
CA GLU A 123 -0.26 -4.21 -19.25
C GLU A 123 0.67 -3.12 -18.67
N GLY A 124 1.75 -2.86 -19.39
CA GLY A 124 2.85 -2.06 -18.90
C GLY A 124 2.81 -0.59 -19.27
N LEU A 125 2.94 0.30 -18.28
CA LEU A 125 3.38 1.68 -18.53
C LEU A 125 4.89 1.78 -18.40
N GLN A 126 5.49 2.66 -19.20
CA GLN A 126 6.90 3.06 -19.10
C GLN A 126 7.03 4.58 -19.22
N SER A 127 8.11 5.13 -18.66
CA SER A 127 8.48 6.54 -18.86
C SER A 127 8.57 6.89 -20.35
N SER A 128 7.90 7.95 -20.79
CA SER A 128 7.73 8.29 -22.22
C SER A 128 8.45 9.57 -22.67
N GLY A 129 9.21 10.22 -21.78
CA GLY A 129 9.96 11.44 -22.07
C GLY A 129 10.62 12.05 -20.84
N GLU A 130 11.05 13.30 -20.98
CA GLU A 130 11.58 14.09 -19.87
C GLU A 130 10.44 14.45 -18.90
N GLY A 131 10.66 14.18 -17.62
CA GLY A 131 9.84 14.68 -16.53
C GLY A 131 10.28 16.06 -16.05
N VAL A 132 9.57 16.58 -15.07
CA VAL A 132 9.84 17.85 -14.42
C VAL A 132 10.04 17.62 -12.93
N LEU A 133 11.12 18.20 -12.38
CA LEU A 133 11.34 18.31 -10.94
C LEU A 133 11.11 19.75 -10.50
N ASN A 134 10.45 19.94 -9.36
CA ASN A 134 10.29 21.21 -8.69
C ASN A 134 10.61 21.05 -7.20
N MET A 135 11.61 21.79 -6.71
CA MET A 135 11.93 21.92 -5.30
C MET A 135 11.54 23.31 -4.81
N THR A 136 10.74 23.37 -3.75
CA THR A 136 10.39 24.60 -3.05
C THR A 136 10.91 24.52 -1.63
N VAL A 137 11.71 25.51 -1.22
CA VAL A 137 12.19 25.65 0.15
C VAL A 137 11.70 26.97 0.73
N VAL A 138 10.96 26.90 1.82
CA VAL A 138 10.33 28.07 2.47
C VAL A 138 10.66 28.13 3.96
N PRO A 139 10.89 29.32 4.52
CA PRO A 139 11.00 29.47 5.97
C PRO A 139 9.69 29.11 6.68
N TYR A 140 9.76 28.32 7.76
CA TYR A 140 8.62 27.95 8.60
C TYR A 140 9.01 28.05 10.09
N GLY A 141 8.54 29.12 10.75
CA GLY A 141 8.93 29.40 12.13
C GLY A 141 10.43 29.68 12.26
N SER A 142 11.13 28.87 13.06
CA SER A 142 12.59 28.89 13.18
C SER A 142 13.31 27.92 12.24
N ASP A 143 12.56 27.17 11.44
CA ASP A 143 13.06 26.13 10.54
C ASP A 143 12.81 26.50 9.06
N THR A 144 13.19 25.59 8.18
CA THR A 144 12.81 25.54 6.77
C THR A 144 11.92 24.33 6.53
N TYR A 145 11.02 24.46 5.57
CA TYR A 145 10.19 23.38 5.06
C TYR A 145 10.49 23.23 3.57
N PHE A 146 10.67 22.00 3.11
CA PHE A 146 10.90 21.71 1.70
C PHE A 146 9.73 20.90 1.12
N ASN A 147 9.50 21.08 -0.17
CA ASN A 147 8.66 20.21 -0.99
C ASN A 147 9.37 19.94 -2.29
N LEU A 148 9.64 18.67 -2.56
CA LEU A 148 10.14 18.16 -3.82
C LEU A 148 8.98 17.48 -4.54
N PHE A 149 8.72 17.89 -5.78
CA PHE A 149 7.73 17.30 -6.66
C PHE A 149 8.40 16.84 -7.94
N ILE A 150 8.10 15.63 -8.37
CA ILE A 150 8.51 15.07 -9.66
C ILE A 150 7.24 14.69 -10.42
N GLU A 151 7.14 15.10 -11.68
CA GLU A 151 6.16 14.61 -12.63
C GLU A 151 6.87 13.95 -13.79
N GLN A 152 6.62 12.65 -13.97
CA GLN A 152 7.21 11.83 -15.02
C GLN A 152 6.11 11.41 -16.00
N PRO A 153 6.17 11.83 -17.27
CA PRO A 153 5.24 11.33 -18.28
C PRO A 153 5.49 9.84 -18.55
N MET A 154 4.39 9.11 -18.68
CA MET A 154 4.31 7.67 -18.87
C MET A 154 3.40 7.36 -20.07
N VAL A 155 3.62 6.23 -20.74
CA VAL A 155 2.77 5.79 -21.86
C VAL A 155 2.55 4.28 -21.82
N GLY A 156 1.33 3.87 -22.13
CA GLY A 156 0.95 2.47 -22.30
C GLY A 156 1.17 1.96 -23.73
N PRO A 157 1.00 0.64 -23.96
CA PRO A 157 1.15 0.03 -25.29
C PRO A 157 0.09 0.51 -26.29
N ASP A 158 -1.06 0.94 -25.79
CA ASP A 158 -2.17 1.52 -26.56
C ASP A 158 -1.99 3.01 -26.89
N GLY A 159 -0.92 3.63 -26.39
CA GLY A 159 -0.62 5.04 -26.55
C GLY A 159 -1.38 5.96 -25.59
N VAL A 160 -2.10 5.41 -24.58
CA VAL A 160 -2.73 6.23 -23.55
C VAL A 160 -1.65 6.85 -22.67
N GLU A 161 -1.77 8.16 -22.47
CA GLU A 161 -0.85 8.96 -21.66
C GLU A 161 -1.23 8.89 -20.18
N TRP A 162 -0.19 8.80 -19.36
CA TRP A 162 -0.27 8.78 -17.91
C TRP A 162 0.81 9.71 -17.33
N THR A 163 0.61 10.17 -16.10
CA THR A 163 1.60 10.94 -15.35
C THR A 163 1.83 10.27 -14.01
N LEU A 164 3.09 9.95 -13.73
CA LEU A 164 3.54 9.54 -12.40
C LEU A 164 4.01 10.77 -11.63
N ARG A 165 3.40 11.03 -10.48
CA ARG A 165 3.77 12.11 -9.58
C ARG A 165 4.39 11.53 -8.31
N VAL A 166 5.57 12.02 -7.96
CA VAL A 166 6.21 11.77 -6.66
C VAL A 166 6.30 13.08 -5.91
N ALA A 167 5.88 13.08 -4.66
CA ALA A 167 5.99 14.21 -3.74
C ALA A 167 6.79 13.77 -2.51
N MET A 168 7.77 14.57 -2.12
CA MET A 168 8.47 14.43 -0.84
C MET A 168 8.43 15.76 -0.11
N SER A 169 8.07 15.76 1.16
CA SER A 169 8.02 16.99 1.95
C SER A 169 8.54 16.78 3.35
N GLY A 170 9.14 17.80 3.94
CA GLY A 170 9.82 17.63 5.20
C GLY A 170 10.44 18.90 5.76
N THR A 171 11.12 18.77 6.90
CA THR A 171 11.81 19.90 7.55
C THR A 171 13.27 20.02 7.13
N GLY A 172 13.84 21.22 7.29
CA GLY A 172 15.23 21.51 6.94
C GLY A 172 15.49 21.75 5.45
N LYS A 173 16.76 21.56 5.08
CA LYS A 173 17.29 21.63 3.71
C LYS A 173 18.05 20.34 3.44
N PRO A 174 17.41 19.29 2.92
CA PRO A 174 18.06 18.01 2.73
C PRO A 174 19.13 18.13 1.63
N GLU A 175 20.34 17.67 1.93
CA GLU A 175 21.38 17.44 0.90
C GLU A 175 21.21 16.06 0.26
N GLN A 176 20.57 15.13 0.99
CA GLN A 176 20.29 13.77 0.56
C GLN A 176 18.84 13.42 0.87
N LEU A 177 18.20 12.77 -0.09
CA LEU A 177 16.88 12.17 0.03
C LEU A 177 16.95 10.75 -0.50
N GLU A 178 16.10 9.89 0.05
CA GLU A 178 15.93 8.52 -0.41
C GLU A 178 14.45 8.27 -0.66
N LEU A 179 14.16 7.62 -1.79
CA LEU A 179 12.82 7.17 -2.14
C LEU A 179 12.84 5.64 -2.19
N HIS A 180 12.11 5.04 -1.26
CA HIS A 180 12.03 3.61 -1.03
C HIS A 180 10.58 3.14 -0.91
N GLY A 181 10.36 1.84 -1.02
CA GLY A 181 9.02 1.23 -0.96
C GLY A 181 8.44 1.08 0.45
N ASP A 182 9.24 1.32 1.49
CA ASP A 182 8.77 1.22 2.88
C ASP A 182 7.69 2.25 3.20
N TYR A 183 6.88 1.94 4.22
CA TYR A 183 5.78 2.80 4.64
C TYR A 183 6.28 4.12 5.25
N GLY A 184 6.14 5.20 4.49
CA GLY A 184 6.50 6.57 4.86
C GLY A 184 5.38 7.34 5.58
N GLY A 185 4.77 6.73 6.59
CA GLY A 185 3.56 7.23 7.27
C GLY A 185 3.53 8.73 7.60
N PRO A 186 2.33 9.31 7.85
CA PRO A 186 2.12 10.77 7.91
C PRO A 186 2.97 11.52 8.94
N PHE A 187 3.49 10.81 9.95
CA PHE A 187 4.31 11.38 11.03
C PHE A 187 5.82 11.24 10.80
N LEU A 188 6.24 10.64 9.68
CA LEU A 188 7.64 10.50 9.30
C LEU A 188 8.12 11.73 8.51
N ASP A 189 9.42 12.00 8.61
CA ASP A 189 10.10 13.08 7.90
C ASP A 189 11.27 12.47 7.11
N PRO A 190 11.26 12.53 5.76
CA PRO A 190 10.25 13.16 4.91
C PRO A 190 8.96 12.33 4.75
N GLN A 191 7.85 13.03 4.53
CA GLN A 191 6.61 12.43 4.03
C GLN A 191 6.76 12.14 2.53
N ILE A 192 6.38 10.95 2.10
CA ILE A 192 6.43 10.51 0.71
C ILE A 192 5.01 10.26 0.21
N GLY A 193 4.67 10.83 -0.94
CA GLY A 193 3.42 10.57 -1.64
C GLY A 193 3.69 10.19 -3.09
N VAL A 194 3.15 9.06 -3.53
CA VAL A 194 3.24 8.62 -4.92
C VAL A 194 1.84 8.55 -5.50
N THR A 195 1.66 9.02 -6.72
CA THR A 195 0.36 9.06 -7.38
C THR A 195 0.52 8.80 -8.86
N LEU A 196 -0.34 7.95 -9.42
CA LEU A 196 -0.42 7.71 -10.85
C LEU A 196 -1.74 8.26 -11.39
N CYS A 197 -1.69 9.05 -12.45
CA CYS A 197 -2.86 9.69 -13.04
C CYS A 197 -2.97 9.38 -14.53
N ARG A 198 -4.19 9.11 -15.01
CA ARG A 198 -4.44 9.06 -16.45
C ARG A 198 -4.49 10.48 -17.01
N GLY A 199 -3.59 10.82 -17.94
CA GLY A 199 -3.38 12.19 -18.40
C GLY A 199 -2.72 13.08 -17.33
N ASP A 200 -3.26 14.29 -17.14
CA ASP A 200 -2.74 15.28 -16.19
C ASP A 200 -3.28 15.03 -14.77
N CYS A 201 -2.39 15.06 -13.78
CA CYS A 201 -2.75 14.83 -12.38
C CYS A 201 -3.60 15.97 -11.74
N GLY A 202 -3.86 17.07 -12.44
CA GLY A 202 -4.77 18.14 -12.05
C GLY A 202 -6.22 17.95 -12.52
N ASP A 203 -6.49 16.99 -13.42
CA ASP A 203 -7.83 16.74 -13.97
C ASP A 203 -8.69 15.81 -13.08
N TYR A 204 -8.07 15.09 -12.13
CA TYR A 204 -8.71 14.21 -11.15
C TYR A 204 -9.64 13.11 -11.74
N THR A 205 -9.47 12.73 -13.01
CA THR A 205 -10.37 11.79 -13.70
C THR A 205 -10.11 10.32 -13.36
N ASP A 206 -8.84 9.92 -13.26
CA ASP A 206 -8.40 8.60 -12.81
C ASP A 206 -7.07 8.82 -12.11
N GLN A 207 -7.14 8.94 -10.78
CA GLN A 207 -6.01 9.15 -9.89
C GLN A 207 -5.92 7.97 -8.94
N ARG A 208 -4.73 7.39 -8.85
CA ARG A 208 -4.42 6.26 -7.98
C ARG A 208 -3.34 6.69 -7.01
N ALA A 209 -3.71 6.78 -5.74
CA ALA A 209 -2.74 6.92 -4.67
C ALA A 209 -1.98 5.60 -4.53
N LEU A 210 -0.70 5.70 -4.20
CA LEU A 210 0.23 4.59 -4.16
C LEU A 210 0.94 4.62 -2.81
N GLY A 211 0.94 3.48 -2.13
CA GLY A 211 1.56 3.27 -0.83
C GLY A 211 2.54 2.10 -0.87
N SER A 212 3.09 1.76 0.30
CA SER A 212 3.96 0.60 0.44
C SER A 212 3.24 -0.70 0.02
N CYS A 213 3.92 -1.61 -0.67
CA CYS A 213 3.35 -2.93 -0.94
C CYS A 213 3.40 -3.87 0.27
N THR A 214 4.21 -3.57 1.28
CA THR A 214 4.42 -4.45 2.45
C THR A 214 3.96 -3.81 3.75
N PHE A 215 3.95 -2.47 3.83
CA PHE A 215 3.72 -1.75 5.07
C PHE A 215 4.62 -2.24 6.22
N ASP A 216 5.89 -2.55 5.91
CA ASP A 216 6.85 -3.00 6.94
C ASP A 216 6.99 -1.96 8.06
N GLY A 217 7.11 -2.46 9.29
CA GLY A 217 7.13 -1.63 10.51
C GLY A 217 5.73 -1.26 11.05
N VAL A 218 4.66 -1.61 10.35
CA VAL A 218 3.27 -1.51 10.84
C VAL A 218 2.85 -2.85 11.44
N SER A 219 2.18 -2.84 12.60
CA SER A 219 1.64 -4.06 13.22
C SER A 219 0.70 -4.81 12.26
N SER A 220 0.91 -6.11 12.11
CA SER A 220 -0.04 -6.98 11.41
C SER A 220 -1.33 -7.17 12.22
N GLN A 221 -2.45 -7.22 11.51
CA GLN A 221 -3.79 -7.53 12.00
C GLN A 221 -4.25 -8.82 11.33
N HIS A 222 -4.69 -9.79 12.12
CA HIS A 222 -5.16 -11.08 11.64
C HIS A 222 -6.65 -11.21 11.92
N HIS A 223 -7.42 -11.51 10.87
CA HIS A 223 -8.84 -11.82 10.95
C HIS A 223 -9.07 -13.26 10.54
N ASP A 224 -9.54 -14.09 11.47
CA ASP A 224 -9.81 -15.49 11.25
C ASP A 224 -11.32 -15.72 11.18
N LEU A 225 -11.80 -16.14 10.01
CA LEU A 225 -13.19 -16.44 9.74
C LEU A 225 -13.38 -17.95 9.63
N THR A 226 -14.21 -18.54 10.47
CA THR A 226 -14.58 -19.97 10.38
C THR A 226 -16.00 -20.09 9.82
N PHE A 227 -16.19 -20.90 8.79
CA PHE A 227 -17.48 -21.09 8.13
C PHE A 227 -17.78 -22.57 7.87
N GLU A 228 -19.02 -22.87 7.48
CA GLU A 228 -19.35 -24.24 7.08
C GLU A 228 -18.48 -24.71 5.91
N GLY A 229 -17.63 -25.70 6.18
CA GLY A 229 -16.74 -26.29 5.20
C GLY A 229 -15.31 -25.74 5.20
N GLY A 230 -14.95 -24.76 6.03
CA GLY A 230 -13.60 -24.21 6.00
C GLY A 230 -13.29 -23.07 6.95
N GLU A 231 -12.13 -22.46 6.72
CA GLU A 231 -11.64 -21.29 7.41
C GLU A 231 -10.87 -20.37 6.44
N LEU A 232 -10.87 -19.07 6.73
CA LEU A 232 -10.16 -18.03 6.00
C LEU A 232 -9.53 -17.07 7.01
N GLY A 233 -8.21 -17.11 7.12
CA GLY A 233 -7.38 -16.12 7.79
C GLY A 233 -6.96 -15.02 6.80
N LEU A 234 -7.06 -13.77 7.22
CA LEU A 234 -6.66 -12.57 6.46
C LEU A 234 -5.63 -11.78 7.27
N GLU A 235 -4.44 -11.57 6.71
CA GLU A 235 -3.40 -10.72 7.30
C GLU A 235 -3.36 -9.35 6.62
N LEU A 236 -3.60 -8.32 7.41
CA LEU A 236 -3.68 -6.92 6.99
C LEU A 236 -2.65 -6.08 7.73
N ARG A 237 -2.14 -5.04 7.06
CA ARG A 237 -1.45 -3.93 7.74
C ARG A 237 -2.15 -2.63 7.40
N ILE A 238 -2.43 -1.85 8.44
CA ILE A 238 -3.18 -0.59 8.34
C ILE A 238 -2.27 0.52 8.88
N GLY A 239 -1.91 1.45 8.01
CA GLY A 239 -1.13 2.62 8.36
C GLY A 239 -1.93 3.64 9.18
N ASP A 240 -1.46 4.88 9.14
CA ASP A 240 -2.01 6.01 9.85
C ASP A 240 -2.48 7.06 8.85
N SER A 241 -3.48 7.84 9.24
CA SER A 241 -3.91 9.02 8.50
C SER A 241 -4.18 10.19 9.44
N PHE A 242 -3.94 11.42 8.96
CA PHE A 242 -4.30 12.64 9.68
C PHE A 242 -5.81 12.90 9.72
N ALA A 243 -6.54 12.54 8.65
CA ALA A 243 -7.92 12.99 8.43
C ALA A 243 -8.68 12.23 7.32
N SER A 244 -8.33 10.97 7.05
CA SER A 244 -8.99 10.12 6.06
C SER A 244 -9.01 8.66 6.51
N THR A 245 -9.63 7.78 5.72
CA THR A 245 -9.41 6.35 5.81
C THR A 245 -7.92 6.06 5.67
N GLU A 246 -7.42 5.24 6.58
CA GLU A 246 -6.02 4.87 6.70
C GLU A 246 -5.61 4.00 5.52
N PRO A 247 -4.43 4.23 4.92
CA PRO A 247 -3.94 3.37 3.84
C PRO A 247 -3.65 1.97 4.41
N ALA A 248 -3.97 0.94 3.64
CA ALA A 248 -3.84 -0.44 4.10
C ALA A 248 -3.54 -1.40 2.96
N ILE A 249 -2.98 -2.56 3.32
CA ILE A 249 -2.67 -3.65 2.41
C ILE A 249 -3.14 -4.98 3.01
N LEU A 250 -3.75 -5.82 2.17
CA LEU A 250 -3.99 -7.24 2.45
C LEU A 250 -2.77 -8.02 1.95
N LEU A 251 -1.97 -8.54 2.87
CA LEU A 251 -0.69 -9.17 2.58
C LEU A 251 -0.82 -10.65 2.25
N LYS A 252 -1.73 -11.31 2.97
CA LYS A 252 -1.86 -12.76 2.92
C LYS A 252 -3.29 -13.16 3.21
N ALA A 253 -3.72 -14.21 2.54
CA ALA A 253 -4.89 -14.98 2.92
C ALA A 253 -4.51 -16.47 2.98
N GLU A 254 -4.99 -17.18 3.98
CA GLU A 254 -4.77 -18.62 4.08
C GLU A 254 -5.92 -19.32 4.78
N GLY A 255 -5.99 -20.64 4.65
CA GLY A 255 -6.99 -21.42 5.36
C GLY A 255 -7.31 -22.71 4.64
N SER A 256 -8.57 -23.14 4.71
CA SER A 256 -9.03 -24.35 4.05
C SER A 256 -10.45 -24.24 3.54
N LEU A 257 -10.77 -24.95 2.47
CA LEU A 257 -12.11 -25.08 1.92
C LEU A 257 -12.35 -26.54 1.55
N ASN A 258 -13.43 -27.13 2.06
CA ASN A 258 -13.80 -28.54 1.87
C ASN A 258 -12.65 -29.54 2.18
N GLY A 259 -11.79 -29.18 3.14
CA GLY A 259 -10.63 -29.98 3.56
C GLY A 259 -9.38 -29.82 2.68
N GLU A 260 -9.40 -28.92 1.70
CA GLU A 260 -8.23 -28.55 0.90
C GLU A 260 -7.67 -27.21 1.40
N ALA A 261 -6.38 -27.17 1.73
CA ALA A 261 -5.72 -25.97 2.22
C ALA A 261 -5.33 -25.04 1.07
N PHE A 262 -5.30 -23.74 1.33
CA PHE A 262 -4.80 -22.74 0.40
C PHE A 262 -4.01 -21.66 1.14
N THR A 263 -3.10 -21.03 0.41
CA THR A 263 -2.40 -19.81 0.81
C THR A 263 -2.32 -18.93 -0.42
N GLN A 264 -2.54 -17.63 -0.24
CA GLN A 264 -2.46 -16.62 -1.28
C GLN A 264 -1.69 -15.41 -0.75
N THR A 265 -0.66 -15.00 -1.48
CA THR A 265 0.21 -13.83 -1.18
C THR A 265 0.43 -12.95 -2.40
N ASP A 266 -0.05 -13.36 -3.58
CA ASP A 266 0.01 -12.55 -4.79
C ASP A 266 -0.89 -11.32 -4.64
N TYR A 267 -0.28 -10.14 -4.75
CA TYR A 267 -0.98 -8.86 -4.70
C TYR A 267 -2.18 -8.85 -5.64
N TRP A 268 -2.05 -9.33 -6.88
CA TRP A 268 -3.12 -9.29 -7.88
C TRP A 268 -4.33 -10.13 -7.50
N SER A 269 -4.09 -11.21 -6.76
CA SER A 269 -5.10 -12.15 -6.29
C SER A 269 -5.76 -11.73 -4.97
N LEU A 270 -5.21 -10.73 -4.27
CA LEU A 270 -5.74 -10.18 -3.02
C LEU A 270 -6.38 -8.81 -3.26
N VAL A 271 -7.70 -8.72 -3.14
CA VAL A 271 -8.45 -7.47 -3.29
C VAL A 271 -8.98 -7.07 -1.92
N TYR A 272 -8.82 -5.79 -1.58
CA TYR A 272 -9.24 -5.24 -0.29
C TYR A 272 -9.93 -3.90 -0.49
N ASN A 273 -11.04 -3.71 0.21
CA ASN A 273 -11.75 -2.44 0.26
C ASN A 273 -12.25 -2.17 1.68
N PRO A 274 -11.77 -1.10 2.34
CA PRO A 274 -12.31 -0.69 3.63
C PRO A 274 -13.47 0.30 3.47
N GLU A 275 -14.46 0.21 4.35
CA GLU A 275 -15.34 1.35 4.63
C GLU A 275 -14.57 2.46 5.38
N HIS A 276 -15.23 3.62 5.55
CA HIS A 276 -14.67 4.79 6.21
C HIS A 276 -14.04 4.46 7.58
N HIS A 277 -12.75 4.74 7.75
CA HIS A 277 -11.97 4.41 8.96
C HIS A 277 -11.95 2.93 9.36
N HIS A 278 -12.10 2.02 8.38
CA HIS A 278 -12.03 0.57 8.58
C HIS A 278 -13.06 0.04 9.60
N PHE A 279 -14.20 0.75 9.77
CA PHE A 279 -15.33 0.28 10.59
C PHE A 279 -15.95 -1.01 10.06
N SER A 280 -15.81 -1.24 8.76
CA SER A 280 -16.15 -2.46 8.08
C SER A 280 -15.18 -2.67 6.92
N ARG A 281 -14.97 -3.92 6.53
CA ARG A 281 -13.94 -4.28 5.54
C ARG A 281 -14.47 -5.38 4.64
N ASP A 282 -14.10 -5.26 3.37
CA ASP A 282 -14.38 -6.26 2.35
C ASP A 282 -13.06 -6.76 1.76
N ALA A 283 -12.98 -8.07 1.52
CA ALA A 283 -11.84 -8.70 0.88
C ALA A 283 -12.30 -9.76 -0.12
N ARG A 284 -11.55 -9.91 -1.21
CA ARG A 284 -11.65 -11.03 -2.14
C ARG A 284 -10.30 -11.68 -2.33
N VAL A 285 -10.29 -13.01 -2.24
CA VAL A 285 -9.10 -13.84 -2.41
C VAL A 285 -9.32 -14.74 -3.61
N TRP A 286 -8.59 -14.50 -4.69
CA TRP A 286 -8.53 -15.41 -5.84
C TRP A 286 -7.56 -16.55 -5.54
N LEU A 287 -8.00 -17.78 -5.76
CA LEU A 287 -7.20 -18.97 -5.51
C LEU A 287 -6.32 -19.26 -6.73
N ASP A 288 -5.04 -19.59 -6.49
CA ASP A 288 -4.11 -20.00 -7.56
C ASP A 288 -4.63 -21.20 -8.36
N GLN A 289 -5.34 -22.11 -7.67
CA GLN A 289 -6.02 -23.25 -8.26
C GLN A 289 -7.44 -23.33 -7.68
N PRO A 290 -8.47 -23.59 -8.51
CA PRO A 290 -9.82 -23.77 -8.01
C PRO A 290 -9.94 -24.96 -7.07
N ILE A 291 -10.66 -24.79 -5.96
CA ILE A 291 -11.07 -25.87 -5.07
C ILE A 291 -12.50 -26.30 -5.46
N GLY A 292 -12.60 -27.36 -6.24
CA GLY A 292 -13.86 -27.74 -6.88
C GLY A 292 -14.28 -26.73 -7.95
N GLU A 293 -15.44 -26.08 -7.77
CA GLU A 293 -15.92 -25.01 -8.66
C GLU A 293 -15.54 -23.60 -8.16
N VAL A 294 -14.97 -23.52 -6.95
CA VAL A 294 -14.66 -22.25 -6.28
C VAL A 294 -13.30 -21.74 -6.74
N CYS A 295 -13.26 -20.52 -7.27
CA CYS A 295 -12.03 -19.86 -7.70
C CYS A 295 -11.71 -18.63 -6.85
N ALA A 296 -12.67 -18.14 -6.03
CA ALA A 296 -12.41 -17.10 -5.06
C ALA A 296 -13.30 -17.20 -3.82
N LEU A 297 -12.82 -16.62 -2.71
CA LEU A 297 -13.59 -16.37 -1.50
C LEU A 297 -13.74 -14.86 -1.30
N GLU A 298 -14.93 -14.39 -0.95
CA GLU A 298 -15.14 -13.03 -0.44
C GLU A 298 -15.45 -13.07 1.05
N ALA A 299 -14.82 -12.20 1.82
CA ALA A 299 -15.23 -11.85 3.17
C ALA A 299 -15.77 -10.42 3.14
N LEU A 300 -17.04 -10.25 3.47
CA LEU A 300 -17.73 -8.97 3.41
C LEU A 300 -18.17 -8.54 4.78
N GLY A 301 -17.97 -7.26 5.07
CA GLY A 301 -18.41 -6.63 6.30
C GLY A 301 -17.63 -7.06 7.55
N PHE A 302 -16.39 -7.57 7.41
CA PHE A 302 -15.62 -8.04 8.55
C PHE A 302 -14.97 -6.88 9.31
N ASP A 303 -14.94 -6.97 10.64
CA ASP A 303 -14.44 -5.90 11.49
C ASP A 303 -13.94 -6.43 12.86
N PRO A 304 -13.02 -5.72 13.53
CA PRO A 304 -12.45 -6.19 14.80
C PRO A 304 -13.39 -6.07 16.02
N TRP A 305 -14.56 -5.44 15.87
CA TRP A 305 -15.54 -5.19 16.93
C TRP A 305 -16.74 -6.15 16.87
N GLY A 306 -16.95 -6.83 15.74
CA GLY A 306 -18.08 -7.74 15.50
C GLY A 306 -19.42 -7.02 15.49
N GLU A 307 -19.47 -5.82 14.90
CA GLU A 307 -20.67 -4.99 14.83
C GLU A 307 -21.56 -5.37 13.62
N ASP A 308 -22.78 -4.79 13.56
CA ASP A 308 -23.66 -4.99 12.40
C ASP A 308 -23.19 -4.10 11.21
N PRO A 309 -23.25 -4.60 9.95
CA PRO A 309 -23.80 -5.89 9.56
C PRO A 309 -22.81 -7.04 9.77
N ALA A 310 -23.34 -8.19 10.20
CA ALA A 310 -22.53 -9.39 10.41
C ALA A 310 -21.73 -9.81 9.17
N THR A 311 -20.49 -10.21 9.40
CA THR A 311 -19.57 -10.76 8.40
C THR A 311 -20.22 -11.86 7.57
N THR A 312 -20.09 -11.74 6.24
CA THR A 312 -20.57 -12.74 5.28
C THR A 312 -19.40 -13.30 4.49
N VAL A 313 -19.32 -14.64 4.39
CA VAL A 313 -18.35 -15.30 3.52
C VAL A 313 -19.05 -15.85 2.28
N ARG A 314 -18.48 -15.62 1.09
CA ARG A 314 -19.02 -16.09 -0.20
C ARG A 314 -18.00 -16.89 -0.97
N ALA A 315 -18.45 -17.91 -1.67
CA ALA A 315 -17.67 -18.66 -2.65
C ALA A 315 -18.07 -18.22 -4.07
N LEU A 316 -17.08 -17.85 -4.88
CA LEU A 316 -17.27 -17.41 -6.25
C LEU A 316 -16.68 -18.40 -7.25
N GLY A 317 -17.27 -18.47 -8.44
CA GLY A 317 -16.73 -19.15 -9.59
C GLY A 317 -15.63 -18.34 -10.28
N CYS A 318 -14.98 -18.95 -11.27
CA CYS A 318 -13.89 -18.33 -12.03
C CYS A 318 -14.32 -17.13 -12.89
N ASP A 319 -15.62 -16.93 -13.11
CA ASP A 319 -16.19 -15.75 -13.75
C ASP A 319 -16.63 -14.67 -12.74
N GLY A 320 -16.34 -14.86 -11.45
CA GLY A 320 -16.76 -13.98 -10.36
C GLY A 320 -18.22 -14.18 -9.94
N ALA A 321 -18.96 -15.13 -10.54
CA ALA A 321 -20.35 -15.36 -10.16
C ALA A 321 -20.44 -16.03 -8.78
N LEU A 322 -21.39 -15.59 -7.96
CA LEU A 322 -21.70 -16.20 -6.68
C LEU A 322 -22.17 -17.65 -6.88
N LEU A 323 -21.45 -18.60 -6.26
CA LEU A 323 -21.83 -20.01 -6.18
C LEU A 323 -22.64 -20.29 -4.92
N SER A 324 -22.17 -19.79 -3.78
CA SER A 324 -22.82 -19.98 -2.49
C SER A 324 -22.37 -18.95 -1.45
N GLU A 325 -23.23 -18.66 -0.49
CA GLU A 325 -22.82 -18.06 0.79
C GLU A 325 -22.40 -19.20 1.74
N LEU A 326 -21.32 -18.99 2.50
CA LEU A 326 -20.76 -19.93 3.45
C LEU A 326 -21.11 -19.46 4.87
N PRO A 327 -22.07 -20.10 5.56
CA PRO A 327 -22.51 -19.64 6.87
C PRO A 327 -21.35 -19.56 7.87
N LEU A 328 -21.17 -18.38 8.47
CA LEU A 328 -20.16 -18.14 9.48
C LEU A 328 -20.50 -18.89 10.77
N THR A 329 -19.48 -19.47 11.39
CA THR A 329 -19.56 -20.23 12.65
C THR A 329 -18.60 -19.70 13.71
N GLY A 330 -17.63 -18.87 13.33
CA GLY A 330 -16.73 -18.18 14.24
C GLY A 330 -16.00 -17.03 13.54
N GLU A 331 -15.62 -16.04 14.32
CA GLU A 331 -14.78 -14.92 13.91
C GLU A 331 -13.84 -14.59 15.07
N ALA A 332 -12.56 -14.37 14.75
CA ALA A 332 -11.55 -13.93 15.70
C ALA A 332 -10.69 -12.85 15.08
N TYR A 333 -10.21 -11.95 15.94
CA TYR A 333 -9.31 -10.87 15.57
C TYR A 333 -8.13 -10.85 16.52
N THR A 334 -6.93 -10.75 15.97
CA THR A 334 -5.72 -10.50 16.73
C THR A 334 -4.89 -9.41 16.06
N ARG A 335 -4.04 -8.74 16.84
CA ARG A 335 -3.10 -7.73 16.36
C ARG A 335 -1.75 -8.00 17.02
N ASP A 336 -0.70 -8.02 16.22
CA ASP A 336 0.65 -8.18 16.71
C ASP A 336 1.09 -6.90 17.46
N GLU A 337 1.74 -7.07 18.61
CA GLU A 337 2.27 -5.96 19.43
C GLU A 337 3.55 -5.35 18.83
#